data_AF-A0A661T7T8-F1
#
_entry.id   AF-A0A661T7T8-F1
#
_cell.length_a   1.000
_cell.length_b   1.000
_cell.length_c   1.000
_cell.angle_alpha   90.00
_cell.angle_beta   90.00
_cell.angle_gamma   90.00
#
_symmetry.space_group_name_H-M   'P 1'
#
loop_
_entity.id
_entity.type
_entity.pdbx_description
1 polymer ?
#
loop_
_entity_poly.entity_id
_entity_poly.type
_entity_poly.pdbx_seq_one_letter_code
_entity_poly.pdbx_strand_id
1 'polypeptide(L)' 'ARRTKENYESNALTEQAYDNNVKKFEEVDLDDLKARHPDLDIVHLVVDTTSDLTEEWFVVNRVTR' A
#
# COMPACT_ATOMS: atom_id res chain seq x y z
N ALA A 1 16.91 4.70 -16.45
CA ALA A 1 15.59 5.16 -16.92
C ALA A 1 14.94 5.94 -15.79
N ARG A 2 14.70 7.26 -15.95
CA ARG A 2 14.02 8.09 -14.95
C ARG A 2 12.52 7.97 -15.18
N ARG A 3 11.76 7.58 -14.15
CA ARG A 3 10.28 7.60 -14.18
C ARG A 3 9.83 9.07 -14.23
N THR A 4 9.06 9.45 -15.24
CA THR A 4 8.40 10.78 -15.34
C THR A 4 6.91 10.62 -15.04
N LYS A 5 6.21 11.72 -14.70
CA LYS A 5 4.78 11.70 -14.38
C LYS A 5 3.93 11.16 -15.54
N GLU A 6 4.33 11.43 -16.80
CA GLU A 6 3.66 10.86 -17.98
C GLU A 6 3.93 9.36 -18.19
N ASN A 7 4.96 8.83 -17.54
CA ASN A 7 5.38 7.43 -17.58
C ASN A 7 5.19 6.73 -16.23
N TYR A 8 4.29 7.27 -15.39
CA TYR A 8 3.90 6.62 -14.15
C TYR A 8 2.99 5.45 -14.50
N GLU A 9 3.61 4.29 -14.76
CA GLU A 9 2.92 3.00 -14.85
C GLU A 9 2.37 2.65 -13.46
N SER A 10 1.25 3.29 -13.09
CA SER A 10 0.43 2.80 -11.99
C SER A 10 -0.36 1.61 -12.51
N ASN A 11 -0.10 0.44 -11.95
CA ASN A 11 -0.72 -0.83 -12.34
C ASN A 11 -2.21 -0.93 -11.93
N ALA A 12 -2.88 0.18 -11.62
CA ALA A 12 -4.23 0.20 -11.05
C ALA A 12 -5.11 1.33 -11.64
N LEU A 13 -4.77 1.84 -12.83
CA LEU A 13 -5.53 2.92 -13.48
C LEU A 13 -6.86 2.45 -14.12
N THR A 14 -7.09 1.14 -14.18
CA THR A 14 -8.33 0.54 -14.70
C THR A 14 -8.90 -0.45 -13.69
N GLU A 15 -10.22 -0.65 -13.69
CA GLU A 15 -10.88 -1.66 -12.84
C GLU A 15 -10.25 -3.06 -13.00
N GLN A 16 -9.91 -3.43 -14.24
CA GLN A 16 -9.23 -4.70 -14.51
C GLN A 16 -7.86 -4.80 -13.84
N ALA A 17 -7.14 -3.68 -13.73
CA ALA A 17 -5.83 -3.64 -13.11
C ALA A 17 -5.94 -3.68 -11.57
N TYR A 18 -6.99 -3.08 -10.99
CA TYR A 18 -7.39 -3.30 -9.60
C TYR A 18 -7.68 -4.80 -9.34
N ASP A 19 -8.54 -5.43 -10.13
CA ASP A 19 -8.89 -6.86 -9.97
C ASP A 19 -7.68 -7.78 -10.13
N ASN A 20 -6.77 -7.46 -11.06
CA ASN A 20 -5.54 -8.22 -11.26
C ASN A 20 -4.60 -8.10 -10.05
N ASN A 21 -4.50 -6.92 -9.42
CA ASN A 21 -3.75 -6.77 -8.18
C ASN A 21 -4.42 -7.56 -7.05
N VAL A 22 -5.74 -7.43 -6.87
CA VAL A 22 -6.48 -8.17 -5.83
C VAL A 22 -6.30 -9.69 -6.00
N LYS A 23 -6.32 -10.22 -7.22
CA LYS A 23 -6.11 -11.66 -7.49
C LYS A 23 -4.66 -12.12 -7.33
N LYS A 24 -3.69 -11.21 -7.44
CA LYS A 24 -2.26 -11.53 -7.43
C LYS A 24 -1.62 -11.31 -6.06
N PHE A 25 -2.20 -10.46 -5.23
CA PHE A 25 -1.76 -10.24 -3.86
C PHE A 25 -2.48 -11.20 -2.92
N GLU A 26 -1.70 -12.07 -2.30
CA GLU A 26 -2.17 -12.85 -1.15
C GLU A 26 -2.32 -11.91 0.05
N GLU A 27 -3.37 -12.13 0.85
CA GLU A 27 -3.55 -11.38 2.09
C GLU A 27 -2.39 -11.67 3.05
N VAL A 28 -1.92 -10.63 3.72
CA VAL A 28 -0.89 -10.77 4.76
C VAL A 28 -1.58 -11.16 6.06
N ASP A 29 -1.34 -12.39 6.52
CA ASP A 29 -1.79 -12.85 7.83
C ASP A 29 -0.89 -12.25 8.94
N LEU A 30 -1.42 -11.22 9.61
CA LEU A 30 -0.70 -10.52 10.67
C LEU A 30 -0.67 -11.31 11.98
N ASP A 31 -1.65 -12.19 12.21
CA ASP A 31 -1.72 -13.02 13.42
C ASP A 31 -0.65 -14.12 13.34
N ASP A 32 -0.49 -14.77 12.18
CA ASP A 32 0.61 -15.71 11.93
C ASP A 32 1.98 -15.02 12.08
N LEU A 33 2.12 -13.80 11.56
CA LEU A 33 3.38 -13.05 11.64
C LEU A 33 3.78 -12.78 13.10
N LYS A 34 2.81 -12.35 13.94
CA LYS A 34 3.05 -12.09 15.36
C LYS A 34 3.21 -13.36 16.17
N ALA A 35 2.56 -14.46 15.80
CA ALA A 35 2.79 -15.77 16.42
C ALA A 35 4.23 -16.26 16.21
N ARG A 36 4.78 -16.07 15.00
CA ARG A 36 6.17 -16.45 14.67
C ARG A 36 7.20 -15.45 15.18
N HIS A 37 6.84 -14.17 15.28
CA HIS A 37 7.72 -13.09 15.72
C HIS A 37 7.00 -12.17 16.72
N PRO A 38 6.89 -12.58 18.00
CA PRO A 38 6.12 -11.83 19.00
C PRO A 38 6.60 -10.39 19.22
N ASP A 39 7.93 -10.19 19.14
CA ASP A 39 8.58 -8.90 19.37
C ASP A 39 8.61 -8.01 18.11
N LEU A 40 7.99 -8.43 17.00
CA LEU A 40 7.93 -7.63 15.78
C LEU A 40 6.91 -6.50 15.93
N ASP A 41 7.40 -5.26 15.97
CA ASP A 41 6.55 -4.07 15.92
C ASP A 41 6.02 -3.83 14.50
N ILE A 42 4.70 -3.80 14.34
CA ILE A 42 4.05 -3.56 13.04
C ILE A 42 3.31 -2.24 13.10
N VAL A 43 3.60 -1.34 12.14
CA VAL A 43 2.88 -0.07 11.98
C VAL A 43 2.15 -0.08 10.64
N HIS A 44 0.83 -0.02 10.68
CA HIS A 44 -0.02 0.14 9.50
C HIS A 44 -0.43 1.60 9.36
N LEU A 45 -0.04 2.22 8.24
CA LEU A 45 -0.42 3.59 7.88
C LEU A 45 -1.38 3.55 6.69
N VAL A 46 -2.50 4.27 6.80
CA VAL A 46 -3.36 4.59 5.66
C VAL A 46 -3.06 6.03 5.28
N VAL A 47 -2.74 6.24 4.00
CA VAL A 47 -2.32 7.53 3.47
C VAL A 47 -3.34 7.97 2.42
N ASP A 48 -3.76 9.23 2.49
CA ASP A 48 -4.51 9.86 1.42
C ASP A 48 -3.53 10.22 0.30
N THR A 49 -3.70 9.57 -0.85
CA THR A 49 -2.91 9.79 -2.07
C THR A 49 -3.77 10.35 -3.20
N THR A 50 -4.87 11.04 -2.88
CA THR A 50 -5.77 11.61 -3.89
C THR A 50 -5.18 12.80 -4.64
N SER A 51 -4.17 13.47 -4.05
CA SER A 51 -3.37 14.48 -4.75
C SER A 51 -2.27 13.85 -5.60
N ASP A 52 -1.95 14.50 -6.72
CA ASP A 52 -0.78 14.20 -7.56
C ASP A 52 0.55 14.67 -6.94
N LEU A 53 0.51 15.56 -5.94
CA LEU A 53 1.69 16.12 -5.30
C LEU A 53 1.99 15.35 -4.01
N THR A 54 3.18 14.77 -3.92
CA THR A 54 3.60 13.94 -2.78
C THR A 54 3.63 14.70 -1.46
N GLU A 55 3.86 16.01 -1.51
CA GLU A 55 3.88 16.93 -0.37
C GLU A 55 2.49 17.15 0.22
N GLU A 56 1.45 16.88 -0.56
CA GLU A 56 0.05 17.01 -0.16
C GLU A 56 -0.53 15.70 0.38
N TRP A 57 0.25 14.62 0.38
CA TRP A 57 -0.17 13.36 0.98
C TRP A 57 -0.11 13.43 2.50
N PHE A 58 -1.10 12.85 3.17
CA PHE A 58 -1.14 12.82 4.62
C PHE A 58 -1.68 11.49 5.16
N VAL A 59 -1.24 11.15 6.36
CA VAL A 59 -1.69 9.93 7.06
C VAL A 59 -3.10 10.16 7.58
N VAL A 60 -4.06 9.37 7.11
CA VAL A 60 -5.46 9.38 7.57
C VAL A 60 -5.73 8.36 8.67
N ASN A 61 -4.90 7.32 8.79
CA ASN A 61 -4.99 6.35 9.89
C ASN A 61 -3.62 5.77 10.24
N ARG A 62 -3.42 5.43 11.51
CA ARG A 62 -2.24 4.75 12.03
C ARG A 62 -2.63 3.73 13.09
N VAL A 63 -2.24 2.47 12.88
CA VAL A 63 -2.43 1.37 13.83
C VAL A 63 -1.09 0.72 14.13
N THR A 64 -0.80 0.46 15.40
CA THR A 64 0.40 -0.26 15.84
C THR A 64 0.00 -1.61 16.44
N ARG A 65 0.74 -2.68 16.15
CA ARG A 65 0.53 -4.04 16.65
C ARG A 65 1.83 -4.68 17.10
#